data_AF-A0A4Y2QLQ6-F1
#
_entry.id   AF-A0A4Y2QLQ6-F1
#
_cell.length_a   1.000
_cell.length_b   1.000
_cell.length_c   1.000
_cell.angle_alpha   90.00
_cell.angle_beta   90.00
_cell.angle_gamma   90.00
#
_symmetry.space_group_name_H-M   'P 1'
#
loop_
_entity.id
_entity.type
_entity.pdbx_description
1 polymer ?
#
loop_
_entity_poly.entity_id
_entity_poly.type
_entity_poly.pdbx_seq_one_letter_code
_entity_poly.pdbx_strand_id
1 'polypeptide(L)'
;MFKTIADPVDCELRSVIRFLNAKTVKPAEIHRQRVGIYGENVMTDGMVRSWVRQFNDGCTNDHDEARSGRPSVVNGGLVAKVNEKIRESRRFTIRMLCDEFPQI
;
A
#
# COMPACT_ATOMS: atom_id res chain seq x y z
N MET A 1 -30.44 10.12 -17.42
CA MET A 1 -29.87 10.41 -16.09
C MET A 1 -29.21 9.14 -15.60
N PHE A 2 -27.91 9.16 -15.32
CA PHE A 2 -27.23 7.98 -14.77
C PHE A 2 -27.72 7.76 -13.34
N LYS A 3 -27.97 6.50 -12.96
CA LYS A 3 -28.30 6.15 -11.59
C LYS A 3 -27.03 6.35 -10.75
N THR A 4 -27.12 7.14 -9.68
CA THR A 4 -26.04 7.28 -8.72
C THR A 4 -25.79 5.92 -8.07
N ILE A 5 -24.58 5.40 -8.20
CA ILE A 5 -24.17 4.19 -7.48
C ILE A 5 -23.78 4.65 -6.07
N ALA A 6 -24.46 4.12 -5.05
CA ALA A 6 -24.16 4.45 -3.66
C ALA A 6 -22.90 3.70 -3.21
N ASP A 7 -22.02 4.42 -2.50
CA ASP A 7 -20.84 3.90 -1.79
C ASP A 7 -19.93 2.96 -2.62
N PRO A 8 -19.33 3.48 -3.70
CA PRO A 8 -18.38 2.70 -4.50
C PRO A 8 -17.13 2.37 -3.70
N VAL A 9 -16.63 1.14 -3.86
CA VAL A 9 -15.37 0.73 -3.23
C VAL A 9 -14.17 1.41 -3.91
N ASP A 10 -13.11 1.69 -3.15
CA ASP A 10 -11.92 2.42 -3.64
C ASP A 10 -11.29 1.82 -4.91
N CYS A 11 -11.31 0.49 -5.07
CA CYS A 11 -10.75 -0.16 -6.26
C CYS A 11 -11.60 0.10 -7.52
N GLU A 12 -12.93 0.23 -7.41
CA GLU A 12 -13.80 0.60 -8.54
C GLU A 12 -13.47 2.00 -9.02
N LEU A 13 -13.29 2.92 -8.06
CA LEU A 13 -12.96 4.31 -8.31
C LEU A 13 -11.62 4.47 -9.04
N ARG A 14 -10.62 3.72 -8.59
CA ARG A 14 -9.29 3.68 -9.21
C ARG A 14 -9.32 3.05 -10.60
N SER A 15 -10.09 1.98 -10.78
CA SER A 15 -10.30 1.35 -12.09
C SER A 15 -10.91 2.31 -13.11
N VAL A 16 -11.89 3.12 -12.70
CA VAL A 16 -12.48 4.17 -13.54
C VAL A 16 -11.45 5.24 -13.89
N ILE A 17 -10.62 5.68 -12.94
CA ILE A 17 -9.52 6.63 -13.21
C ILE A 17 -8.55 6.04 -14.24
N ARG A 18 -8.12 4.80 -14.05
CA ARG A 18 -7.19 4.10 -14.95
C ARG A 18 -7.76 4.01 -16.37
N PHE A 19 -9.01 3.61 -16.50
CA PHE A 19 -9.71 3.52 -17.78
C PHE A 19 -9.82 4.88 -18.49
N LEU A 20 -10.23 5.93 -17.78
CA LEU A 20 -10.36 7.27 -18.37
C LEU A 20 -9.00 7.89 -18.69
N ASN A 21 -7.97 7.61 -17.88
CA ASN A 21 -6.59 8.01 -18.15
C ASN A 21 -6.06 7.35 -19.43
N ALA A 22 -6.32 6.05 -19.65
CA ALA A 22 -5.96 5.36 -20.88
C ALA A 22 -6.67 5.95 -22.12
N LYS A 23 -7.87 6.54 -21.95
CA LYS A 23 -8.57 7.33 -22.97
C LYS A 23 -8.03 8.76 -23.14
N THR A 24 -6.94 9.12 -22.45
CA THR A 24 -6.32 10.46 -22.49
C THR A 24 -7.29 11.57 -22.02
N VAL A 25 -8.23 11.23 -21.11
CA VAL A 25 -9.12 12.22 -20.51
C VAL A 25 -8.34 13.07 -19.50
N LYS A 26 -8.53 14.39 -19.53
CA LYS A 26 -7.84 15.30 -18.61
C LYS A 26 -8.24 15.00 -17.15
N PRO A 27 -7.34 15.08 -16.16
CA PRO A 27 -7.66 14.76 -14.76
C PRO A 27 -8.87 15.54 -14.19
N ALA A 28 -8.98 16.83 -14.52
CA ALA A 28 -10.12 17.65 -14.10
C ALA A 28 -11.46 17.15 -14.67
N GLU A 29 -11.45 16.56 -15.86
CA GLU A 29 -12.62 15.95 -16.47
C GLU A 29 -12.95 14.60 -15.84
N ILE A 30 -11.93 13.80 -15.51
CA ILE A 30 -12.10 12.55 -14.74
C ILE A 30 -12.80 12.84 -13.40
N HIS A 31 -12.38 13.89 -12.69
CA HIS A 31 -13.02 14.30 -11.44
C HIS A 31 -14.49 14.71 -11.65
N ARG A 32 -14.79 15.54 -12.65
CA ARG A 32 -16.17 15.96 -12.96
C ARG A 32 -17.08 14.79 -13.29
N GLN A 33 -16.62 13.85 -14.11
CA GLN A 33 -17.41 12.66 -14.46
C GLN A 33 -17.68 11.77 -13.25
N ARG A 34 -16.68 11.59 -12.38
CA ARG A 34 -16.86 10.80 -11.15
C ARG A 34 -17.82 11.43 -10.17
N VAL A 35 -17.73 12.75 -9.94
CA VAL A 35 -18.70 13.46 -9.08
C VAL A 35 -20.12 13.31 -9.61
N GLY A 36 -20.30 13.36 -10.93
CA GLY A 36 -21.61 13.17 -11.56
C GLY A 36 -22.20 11.75 -11.41
N ILE A 37 -21.36 10.72 -11.26
CA ILE A 37 -21.80 9.31 -11.18
C ILE A 37 -21.94 8.84 -9.73
N TYR A 38 -21.01 9.21 -8.86
CA TYR A 38 -20.86 8.64 -7.52
C TYR A 38 -21.16 9.65 -6.39
N GLY A 39 -21.32 10.94 -6.72
CA GLY A 39 -21.53 12.03 -5.75
C GLY A 39 -20.24 12.75 -5.34
N GLU A 40 -20.36 13.74 -4.45
CA GLU A 40 -19.23 14.62 -4.07
C GLU A 40 -18.24 13.95 -3.09
N ASN A 41 -18.67 12.92 -2.34
CA ASN A 41 -17.92 12.35 -1.21
C ASN A 41 -16.84 11.32 -1.59
N VAL A 42 -16.51 11.18 -2.88
CA VAL A 42 -15.98 9.90 -3.39
C VAL A 42 -14.45 9.90 -3.53
N MET A 43 -13.84 11.01 -3.95
CA MET A 43 -12.39 11.25 -3.95
C MET A 43 -12.17 12.69 -4.36
N THR A 44 -11.22 13.36 -3.72
CA THR A 44 -10.89 14.73 -4.09
C THR A 44 -10.15 14.79 -5.43
N ASP A 45 -10.20 15.94 -6.09
CA ASP A 45 -9.44 16.21 -7.31
C ASP A 45 -7.91 15.96 -7.13
N GLY A 46 -7.38 16.23 -5.94
CA GLY A 46 -5.98 15.93 -5.60
C GLY A 46 -5.68 14.42 -5.62
N MET A 47 -6.60 13.60 -5.11
CA MET A 47 -6.47 12.13 -5.16
C MET A 47 -6.53 11.62 -6.60
N VAL A 48 -7.44 12.16 -7.42
CA VAL A 48 -7.51 11.81 -8.85
C VAL A 48 -6.19 12.12 -9.57
N ARG A 49 -5.62 13.31 -9.35
CA ARG A 49 -4.32 13.69 -9.93
C ARG A 49 -3.16 12.79 -9.46
N SER A 50 -3.17 12.38 -8.19
CA SER A 50 -2.18 11.43 -7.65
C SER A 50 -2.27 10.08 -8.35
N TRP A 51 -3.47 9.52 -8.50
CA TRP A 51 -3.67 8.25 -9.20
C TRP A 51 -3.30 8.31 -10.67
N VAL A 52 -3.66 9.40 -11.38
CA VAL A 52 -3.23 9.59 -12.78
C VAL A 52 -1.71 9.54 -12.90
N ARG A 53 -0.96 10.17 -11.99
CA ARG A 53 0.51 10.10 -11.98
C ARG A 53 1.00 8.67 -11.77
N GLN A 54 0.48 7.97 -10.76
CA GLN A 54 0.87 6.58 -10.50
C GLN A 54 0.61 5.65 -11.70
N PHE A 55 -0.54 5.80 -12.38
CA PHE A 55 -0.84 5.02 -13.57
C PHE A 55 0.09 5.35 -14.74
N ASN A 56 0.49 6.62 -14.89
CA ASN A 56 1.47 7.02 -15.91
C ASN A 56 2.88 6.50 -15.59
N ASP A 57 3.21 6.35 -14.30
CA ASP A 57 4.47 5.77 -13.82
C ASP A 57 4.49 4.23 -13.91
N GLY A 58 3.44 3.61 -14.46
CA GLY A 58 3.37 2.17 -14.72
C GLY A 58 2.75 1.35 -13.59
N CYS A 59 2.17 1.97 -12.56
CA CYS A 59 1.39 1.24 -11.56
C CYS A 59 0.16 0.60 -12.23
N THR A 60 -0.05 -0.70 -12.07
CA THR A 60 -1.20 -1.42 -12.65
C THR A 60 -2.14 -2.00 -11.60
N ASN A 61 -1.83 -1.84 -10.31
CA ASN A 61 -2.65 -2.38 -9.25
C ASN A 61 -3.66 -1.33 -8.79
N ASP A 62 -4.95 -1.68 -8.89
CA ASP A 62 -6.03 -0.81 -8.44
C ASP A 62 -6.26 -0.96 -6.92
N HIS A 63 -5.58 -1.93 -6.28
CA HIS A 63 -5.56 -2.11 -4.83
C HIS A 63 -4.37 -1.41 -4.17
N ASP A 64 -4.53 -1.04 -2.90
CA ASP A 64 -3.39 -0.61 -2.07
C ASP A 64 -2.36 -1.73 -2.00
N GLU A 65 -1.08 -1.36 -2.15
CA GLU A 65 0.00 -2.28 -1.86
C GLU A 65 -0.06 -2.72 -0.40
N ALA A 66 0.40 -3.95 -0.14
CA ALA A 66 0.58 -4.41 1.22
C ALA A 66 1.45 -3.38 1.96
N ARG A 67 0.93 -2.86 3.09
CA ARG A 67 1.70 -1.93 3.91
C ARG A 67 3.01 -2.61 4.28
N SER A 68 4.13 -1.93 4.08
CA SER A 68 5.48 -2.42 4.39
C SER A 68 5.63 -2.87 5.85
N GLY A 69 4.68 -2.49 6.72
CA GLY A 69 4.73 -2.74 8.15
C GLY A 69 5.90 -2.01 8.80
N ARG A 70 6.15 -2.34 10.07
CA ARG A 70 7.41 -1.98 10.72
C ARG A 70 8.50 -2.89 10.16
N PRO A 71 9.61 -2.36 9.63
CA PRO A 71 10.73 -3.19 9.22
C PRO A 71 11.17 -4.09 10.39
N SER A 72 11.29 -5.39 10.13
CA SER A 72 11.81 -6.33 11.11
C SER A 72 13.30 -6.06 11.32
N VAL A 73 13.71 -5.89 12.58
CA VAL A 73 15.14 -5.84 12.92
C VAL A 73 15.78 -7.23 12.84
N VAL A 74 14.97 -8.28 12.97
CA VAL A 74 15.39 -9.66 12.82
C VAL A 74 15.57 -10.00 11.33
N ASN A 75 16.80 -10.38 10.97
CA ASN A 75 17.16 -10.87 9.64
C ASN A 75 17.75 -12.30 9.72
N GLY A 76 17.89 -12.98 8.58
CA GLY A 76 18.36 -14.37 8.53
C GLY A 76 19.76 -14.58 9.13
N GLY A 77 20.67 -13.61 8.98
CA GLY A 77 21.99 -13.67 9.59
C GLY A 77 21.96 -13.56 11.12
N LEU A 78 21.06 -12.75 11.66
CA LEU A 78 20.83 -12.64 13.10
C LEU A 78 20.27 -13.93 13.67
N VAL A 79 19.29 -14.53 12.98
CA VAL A 79 18.71 -15.83 13.35
C VAL A 79 19.78 -16.93 13.36
N ALA A 80 20.67 -16.96 12.37
CA ALA A 80 21.77 -17.92 12.33
C ALA A 80 22.70 -17.81 13.55
N LYS A 81 23.14 -16.59 13.88
CA LYS A 81 24.03 -16.34 15.04
C LYS A 81 23.38 -16.71 16.38
N VAL A 82 22.11 -16.39 16.57
CA VAL A 82 21.38 -16.77 17.79
C VAL A 82 21.26 -18.30 17.87
N ASN A 83 20.98 -18.98 16.76
CA ASN A 83 20.91 -20.44 16.73
C ASN A 83 22.26 -21.12 17.04
N GLU A 84 23.38 -20.56 16.58
CA GLU A 84 24.72 -21.04 16.94
C GLU A 84 24.94 -20.96 18.46
N LYS A 85 24.62 -19.81 19.08
CA LYS A 85 24.74 -19.64 20.53
C LYS A 85 23.90 -20.62 21.35
N ILE A 86 22.67 -20.88 20.91
CA ILE A 86 21.79 -21.87 21.55
C ILE A 86 22.39 -23.28 21.45
N ARG A 87 23.02 -23.62 20.32
CA ARG A 87 23.67 -24.93 20.12
C ARG A 87 24.94 -25.09 20.95
N GLU A 88 25.71 -24.02 21.09
CA GLU A 88 26.95 -24.00 21.89
C GLU A 88 26.66 -24.14 23.39
N SER A 89 25.56 -23.54 23.89
CA SER A 89 25.24 -23.53 25.31
C SER A 89 23.78 -23.84 25.58
N ARG A 90 23.52 -25.00 26.19
CA ARG A 90 22.19 -25.35 26.74
C ARG A 90 21.72 -24.43 27.87
N ARG A 91 22.61 -23.60 28.44
CA ARG A 91 22.28 -22.63 29.50
C ARG A 91 22.05 -21.22 28.96
N PHE A 92 22.01 -21.04 27.63
CA PHE A 92 21.72 -19.74 27.02
C PHE A 92 20.31 -19.28 27.39
N THR A 93 20.19 -18.08 27.98
CA THR A 93 18.92 -17.53 28.47
C THR A 93 18.50 -16.31 27.68
N ILE A 94 17.21 -15.94 27.78
CA ILE A 94 16.67 -14.74 27.12
C ILE A 94 17.41 -13.46 27.54
N ARG A 95 17.83 -13.35 28.82
CA ARG A 95 18.61 -12.19 29.27
C ARG A 95 19.96 -12.08 28.56
N MET A 96 20.66 -13.20 28.41
CA MET A 96 21.91 -13.25 27.66
C MET A 96 21.72 -12.94 26.18
N LEU A 97 20.56 -13.31 25.60
CA LEU A 97 20.22 -12.93 24.23
C LEU A 97 20.09 -11.41 24.10
N CYS A 98 19.40 -10.74 25.03
CA CYS A 98 19.30 -9.28 25.01
C CYS A 98 20.67 -8.60 25.20
N ASP A 99 21.53 -9.16 26.04
CA ASP A 99 22.87 -8.62 26.29
C ASP A 99 23.82 -8.82 25.08
N GLU A 100 23.80 -9.99 24.45
CA GLU A 100 24.66 -10.32 23.29
C GLU A 100 24.14 -9.73 21.96
N PHE A 101 22.82 -9.57 21.83
CA PHE A 101 22.17 -9.07 20.62
C PHE A 101 21.28 -7.84 20.93
N PRO A 102 21.88 -6.68 21.29
CA PRO A 102 21.14 -5.47 21.66
C PRO A 102 20.32 -4.86 20.52
N GLN A 103 20.49 -5.35 19.28
CA GLN A 103 19.70 -4.97 18.12
C GLN A 103 18.31 -5.62 18.08
N ILE A 104 18.05 -6.67 18.87
CA ILE A 104 16.73 -7.33 18.95
C ILE A 104 15.84 -6.57 19.94
#